data_AF-A0A5Q0BRK7-F1
#
_entry.id   AF-A0A5Q0BRK7-F1
#
_cell.length_a   1.000
_cell.length_b   1.000
_cell.length_c   1.000
_cell.angle_alpha   90.00
_cell.angle_beta   90.00
_cell.angle_gamma   90.00
#
_symmetry.space_group_name_H-M   'P 1'
#
loop_
_entity.id
_entity.type
_entity.pdbx_description
1 polymer ?
#
loop_
_entity_poly.entity_id
_entity_poly.type
_entity_poly.pdbx_seq_one_letter_code
_entity_poly.pdbx_strand_id
1 'polypeptide(L)'
;MKLSVSRENLLGPLLLVVGVVERRQTMAILSNVLLRTVGDRLLVTGTDLEVQMIASATVEISVPGEVTVPARKLLDICRSLPDGSTLRMECLQDKITLQAGKSRFTLSTLPAENYPAFDASSGFDVVFDIRATMLQRALDKTLFAMAQQDVRYYLNGLMLELSEGVLRAVASDGHRLSLCEQSFDGADIQGFRQIILPRKGVLELQRLLANESNDTLLTFELSSNNLRITLGHIIFFAKLIDGRFPDYRRVLPKEIKWLLKIDRQVIKSALTRVSILSNDKFRGIHLALEQNQLRLVAQNPEHEEAQEEIEVEYSGKPFSVGFNVSYLLDAINNADSAEILFLFPDDAHSCVIQDTEVHDFKFIVMPIRF
;
A
#
# COMPACT_ATOMS: atom_id res chain seq x y z
N MET A 1 10.31 -34.82 -5.22
CA MET A 1 8.94 -34.25 -5.13
C MET A 1 8.13 -34.65 -6.35
N LYS A 2 6.92 -35.19 -6.17
CA LYS A 2 5.95 -35.55 -7.22
C LYS A 2 4.53 -35.31 -6.73
N LEU A 3 3.76 -34.50 -7.44
CA LEU A 3 2.40 -34.13 -7.07
C LEU A 3 1.50 -33.84 -8.28
N SER A 4 0.19 -33.81 -8.05
CA SER A 4 -0.82 -33.33 -9.01
C SER A 4 -1.70 -32.27 -8.37
N VAL A 5 -2.06 -31.23 -9.13
CA VAL A 5 -2.90 -30.12 -8.65
C VAL A 5 -3.77 -29.61 -9.79
N SER A 6 -5.02 -29.19 -9.50
CA SER A 6 -5.82 -28.49 -10.50
C SER A 6 -5.25 -27.11 -10.80
N ARG A 7 -5.40 -26.64 -12.03
CA ARG A 7 -4.99 -25.30 -12.43
C ARG A 7 -5.58 -24.24 -11.50
N GLU A 8 -6.86 -24.36 -11.17
CA GLU A 8 -7.61 -23.40 -10.37
C GLU A 8 -7.05 -23.31 -8.95
N ASN A 9 -6.72 -24.45 -8.33
CA ASN A 9 -6.15 -24.49 -6.98
C ASN A 9 -4.75 -23.88 -6.90
N LEU A 10 -3.95 -24.00 -7.97
CA LEU A 10 -2.58 -23.47 -7.99
C LEU A 10 -2.51 -22.00 -8.42
N LEU A 11 -3.41 -21.58 -9.31
CA LEU A 11 -3.36 -20.25 -9.93
C LEU A 11 -3.49 -19.12 -8.90
N GLY A 12 -4.44 -19.22 -7.97
CA GLY A 12 -4.65 -18.22 -6.91
C GLY A 12 -3.38 -17.99 -6.06
N PRO A 13 -2.84 -19.03 -5.40
CA PRO A 13 -1.58 -18.95 -4.65
C PRO A 13 -0.41 -18.37 -5.45
N LEU A 14 -0.25 -18.77 -6.73
CA LEU A 14 0.83 -18.22 -7.57
C LEU A 14 0.67 -16.72 -7.85
N LEU A 15 -0.55 -16.25 -8.12
CA LEU A 15 -0.80 -14.82 -8.39
C LEU A 15 -0.43 -13.92 -7.22
N LEU A 16 -0.73 -14.39 -6.01
CA LEU A 16 -0.39 -13.72 -4.77
C LEU A 16 1.14 -13.66 -4.62
N VAL A 17 1.79 -14.81 -4.62
CA VAL A 17 3.21 -14.94 -4.31
C VAL A 17 4.13 -14.28 -5.34
N VAL A 18 3.76 -14.30 -6.63
CA VAL A 18 4.57 -13.72 -7.72
C VAL A 18 4.69 -12.19 -7.64
N GLY A 19 3.78 -11.49 -6.95
CA GLY A 19 3.91 -10.03 -6.80
C GLY A 19 5.10 -9.61 -5.95
N VAL A 20 5.41 -10.40 -4.92
CA VAL A 20 6.57 -10.18 -4.04
C VAL A 20 7.89 -10.44 -4.79
N VAL A 21 7.89 -11.37 -5.76
CA VAL A 21 9.07 -11.77 -6.52
C VAL A 21 9.47 -10.68 -7.53
N GLU A 22 10.66 -10.10 -7.35
CA GLU A 22 11.14 -9.05 -8.25
C GLU A 22 11.71 -9.58 -9.56
N ARG A 23 11.65 -8.72 -10.59
CA ARG A 23 12.11 -9.05 -11.94
C ARG A 23 13.64 -8.98 -12.10
N ARG A 24 14.29 -8.07 -11.38
CA ARG A 24 15.73 -7.80 -11.49
C ARG A 24 16.34 -7.97 -10.13
N GLN A 25 16.96 -9.12 -9.91
CA GLN A 25 17.54 -9.50 -8.63
C GLN A 25 19.01 -9.82 -8.81
N THR A 26 19.82 -9.40 -7.84
CA THR A 26 21.23 -9.78 -7.76
C THR A 26 21.37 -11.28 -7.49
N MET A 27 20.41 -11.87 -6.77
CA MET A 27 20.36 -13.30 -6.47
C MET A 27 19.32 -14.01 -7.35
N ALA A 28 19.77 -14.91 -8.23
CA ALA A 28 18.90 -15.63 -9.16
C ALA A 28 17.77 -16.41 -8.45
N ILE A 29 18.03 -16.95 -7.26
CA ILE A 29 17.05 -17.72 -6.48
C ILE A 29 15.83 -16.90 -6.04
N LEU A 30 15.96 -15.57 -5.89
CA LEU A 30 14.83 -14.69 -5.56
C LEU A 30 13.87 -14.47 -6.72
N SER A 31 14.23 -14.90 -7.94
CA SER A 31 13.31 -14.95 -9.09
C SER A 31 12.48 -16.24 -9.14
N ASN A 32 12.78 -17.20 -8.26
CA ASN A 32 12.03 -18.43 -8.08
C ASN A 32 10.99 -18.26 -6.96
N VAL A 33 9.98 -19.13 -6.97
CA VAL A 33 9.18 -19.46 -5.78
C VAL A 33 9.70 -20.75 -5.18
N LEU A 34 9.66 -20.86 -3.86
CA LEU A 34 9.85 -22.12 -3.15
C LEU A 34 8.52 -22.88 -3.12
N LEU A 35 8.56 -24.14 -3.53
CA LEU A 35 7.47 -25.09 -3.45
C LEU A 35 7.83 -26.12 -2.40
N ARG A 36 6.97 -26.32 -1.40
CA ARG A 36 7.17 -27.30 -0.33
C ARG A 36 5.89 -28.04 0.00
N THR A 37 5.94 -29.37 -0.01
CA THR A 37 4.78 -30.19 0.40
C THR A 37 4.71 -30.32 1.91
N VAL A 38 3.53 -30.08 2.51
CA VAL A 38 3.26 -30.28 3.94
C VAL A 38 1.87 -30.91 4.08
N GLY A 39 1.78 -32.13 4.59
CA GLY A 39 0.50 -32.86 4.66
C GLY A 39 -0.06 -33.11 3.26
N ASP A 40 -1.29 -32.65 3.00
CA ASP A 40 -1.99 -32.66 1.72
C ASP A 40 -1.91 -31.31 0.97
N ARG A 41 -1.00 -30.43 1.39
CA ARG A 41 -0.86 -29.07 0.85
C ARG A 41 0.48 -28.84 0.19
N LEU A 42 0.45 -28.00 -0.84
CA LEU A 42 1.62 -27.38 -1.43
C LEU A 42 1.71 -25.94 -0.91
N LEU A 43 2.76 -25.64 -0.15
CA LEU A 43 3.10 -24.27 0.20
C LEU A 43 3.89 -23.65 -0.96
N VAL A 44 3.48 -22.47 -1.37
CA VAL A 44 4.11 -21.64 -2.38
C VAL A 44 4.63 -20.39 -1.67
N THR A 45 5.95 -20.20 -1.66
CA THR A 45 6.61 -19.09 -0.96
C THR A 45 7.40 -18.24 -1.93
N GLY A 46 7.25 -16.92 -1.82
CA GLY A 46 7.96 -15.92 -2.62
C GLY A 46 8.51 -14.84 -1.70
N THR A 47 9.72 -14.38 -1.98
CA THR A 47 10.37 -13.34 -1.17
C THR A 47 11.38 -12.56 -1.98
N ASP A 48 11.66 -11.35 -1.54
CA ASP A 48 12.76 -10.49 -1.99
C ASP A 48 13.70 -10.11 -0.83
N LEU A 49 13.63 -10.85 0.29
CA LEU A 49 14.31 -10.59 1.57
C LEU A 49 13.74 -9.46 2.44
N GLU A 50 12.90 -8.58 1.89
CA GLU A 50 12.19 -7.52 2.64
C GLU A 50 10.78 -7.97 3.02
N VAL A 51 10.07 -8.54 2.04
CA VAL A 51 8.73 -9.09 2.14
C VAL A 51 8.76 -10.57 1.79
N GLN A 52 7.90 -11.35 2.44
CA GLN A 52 7.64 -12.74 2.07
C GLN A 52 6.15 -13.00 2.07
N MET A 53 5.68 -13.78 1.09
CA MET A 53 4.31 -14.24 1.02
C MET A 53 4.30 -15.75 0.86
N ILE A 54 3.48 -16.40 1.68
CA ILE A 54 3.24 -17.84 1.66
C ILE A 54 1.75 -18.04 1.40
N ALA A 55 1.43 -18.82 0.38
CA ALA A 55 0.07 -19.28 0.12
C ALA A 55 0.07 -20.80 0.00
N SER A 56 -1.09 -21.42 0.15
CA SER A 56 -1.21 -22.89 0.07
C SER A 56 -2.28 -23.32 -0.92
N ALA A 57 -2.05 -24.47 -1.54
CA ALA A 57 -3.00 -25.16 -2.41
C ALA A 57 -3.18 -26.61 -1.92
N THR A 58 -4.41 -27.13 -1.96
CA THR A 58 -4.65 -28.56 -1.77
C THR A 58 -4.20 -29.32 -3.01
N VAL A 59 -3.39 -30.37 -2.80
CA VAL A 59 -2.74 -31.13 -3.87
C VAL A 59 -2.73 -32.63 -3.57
N GLU A 60 -2.66 -33.46 -4.61
CA GLU A 60 -2.40 -34.89 -4.46
C GLU A 60 -0.90 -35.15 -4.49
N ILE A 61 -0.34 -35.59 -3.37
CA ILE A 61 1.12 -35.78 -3.21
C ILE A 61 1.44 -37.26 -3.36
N SER A 62 2.23 -37.61 -4.38
CA SER A 62 2.77 -38.97 -4.55
C SER A 62 4.13 -39.12 -3.88
N VAL A 63 4.97 -38.09 -3.97
CA VAL A 63 6.29 -38.06 -3.33
C VAL A 63 6.49 -36.68 -2.71
N PRO A 64 6.60 -36.55 -1.38
CA PRO A 64 6.85 -35.27 -0.75
C PRO A 64 8.21 -34.69 -1.16
N GLY A 65 8.40 -33.40 -0.90
CA GLY A 65 9.68 -32.73 -1.06
C GLY A 65 9.52 -31.23 -1.25
N GLU A 66 10.65 -30.61 -1.58
CA GLU A 66 10.76 -29.18 -1.78
C GLU A 66 11.70 -28.85 -2.94
N VAL A 67 11.41 -27.75 -3.63
CA VAL A 67 12.20 -27.28 -4.76
C VAL A 67 11.87 -25.83 -5.06
N THR A 68 12.81 -25.09 -5.66
CA THR A 68 12.53 -23.74 -6.15
C THR A 68 12.31 -23.74 -7.67
N VAL A 69 11.35 -22.97 -8.16
CA VAL A 69 10.97 -22.93 -9.58
C VAL A 69 10.80 -21.49 -10.05
N PRO A 70 11.23 -21.10 -11.27
CA PRO A 70 11.06 -19.75 -11.79
C PRO A 70 9.60 -19.27 -11.72
N ALA A 71 9.37 -18.25 -10.91
CA ALA A 71 8.03 -17.84 -10.46
C ALA A 71 7.12 -17.46 -11.64
N ARG A 72 7.63 -16.58 -12.51
CA ARG A 72 6.88 -16.08 -13.67
C ARG A 72 6.62 -17.16 -14.71
N LYS A 73 7.62 -18.00 -15.01
CA LYS A 73 7.43 -19.10 -15.97
C LYS A 73 6.37 -20.08 -15.47
N LEU A 74 6.38 -20.42 -14.18
CA LEU A 74 5.38 -21.29 -13.59
C LEU A 74 3.98 -20.66 -13.64
N LEU A 75 3.85 -19.37 -13.32
CA LEU A 75 2.58 -18.64 -13.42
C LEU A 75 2.06 -18.58 -14.85
N ASP A 76 2.92 -18.23 -15.82
CA ASP A 76 2.54 -18.09 -17.23
C ASP A 76 2.12 -19.44 -17.81
N ILE A 77 2.83 -20.51 -17.47
CA ILE A 77 2.43 -21.88 -17.83
C ILE A 77 1.07 -22.19 -17.23
N CYS A 78 0.86 -22.00 -15.92
CA CYS A 78 -0.41 -22.28 -15.26
C CYS A 78 -1.58 -21.50 -15.90
N ARG A 79 -1.39 -20.20 -16.17
CA ARG A 79 -2.39 -19.35 -16.84
C ARG A 79 -2.74 -19.84 -18.24
N SER A 80 -1.75 -20.30 -19.00
CA SER A 80 -1.92 -20.75 -20.38
C SER A 80 -2.68 -22.07 -20.53
N LEU A 81 -2.79 -22.85 -19.44
CA LEU A 81 -3.53 -24.10 -19.47
C LEU A 81 -5.05 -23.85 -19.56
N PRO A 82 -5.82 -24.72 -20.26
CA PRO A 82 -7.27 -24.66 -20.25
C PRO A 82 -7.86 -24.81 -18.84
N ASP A 83 -9.04 -24.24 -18.61
CA ASP A 83 -9.77 -24.42 -17.35
C ASP A 83 -10.06 -25.91 -17.07
N GLY A 84 -10.00 -26.31 -15.80
CA GLY A 84 -10.17 -27.69 -15.34
C GLY A 84 -8.96 -28.60 -15.59
N SER A 85 -7.85 -28.06 -16.13
CA SER A 85 -6.64 -28.85 -16.36
C SER A 85 -6.00 -29.31 -15.04
N THR A 86 -5.57 -30.58 -14.99
CA THR A 86 -4.69 -31.08 -13.92
C THR A 86 -3.23 -30.93 -14.33
N LEU A 87 -2.46 -30.23 -13.50
CA LEU A 87 -1.02 -30.08 -13.62
C LEU A 87 -0.30 -31.14 -12.78
N ARG A 88 0.47 -32.00 -13.42
CA ARG A 88 1.37 -32.95 -12.77
C ARG A 88 2.78 -32.36 -12.71
N MET A 89 3.39 -32.39 -11.54
CA MET A 89 4.71 -31.85 -11.28
C MET A 89 5.62 -32.95 -10.76
N GLU A 90 6.76 -33.15 -11.42
CA GLU A 90 7.76 -34.15 -11.01
C GLU A 90 9.16 -33.52 -11.05
N CYS A 91 9.81 -33.49 -9.90
CA CYS A 91 11.16 -32.96 -9.74
C CYS A 91 12.16 -34.11 -9.70
N LEU A 92 13.13 -34.09 -10.63
CA LEU A 92 14.25 -35.01 -10.71
C LEU A 92 15.52 -34.19 -10.85
N GLN A 93 16.43 -34.32 -9.88
CA GLN A 93 17.69 -33.57 -9.81
C GLN A 93 17.46 -32.04 -9.87
N ASP A 94 17.99 -31.36 -10.88
CA ASP A 94 18.00 -29.91 -11.08
C ASP A 94 16.87 -29.43 -11.99
N LYS A 95 15.88 -30.29 -12.28
CA LYS A 95 14.79 -30.00 -13.20
C LYS A 95 13.44 -30.44 -12.63
N ILE A 96 12.44 -29.60 -12.86
CA ILE A 96 11.04 -29.94 -12.65
C ILE A 96 10.33 -30.07 -13.99
N THR A 97 9.67 -31.21 -14.21
CA THR A 97 8.79 -31.44 -15.34
C THR A 97 7.36 -31.09 -14.93
N LEU A 98 6.70 -30.28 -15.74
CA LEU A 98 5.29 -29.91 -15.61
C LEU A 98 4.52 -30.54 -16.78
N GLN A 99 3.50 -31.33 -16.50
CA GLN A 99 2.70 -32.01 -17.52
C GLN A 99 1.21 -31.78 -17.30
N ALA A 100 0.52 -31.34 -18.35
CA ALA A 100 -0.93 -31.20 -18.38
C ALA A 100 -1.45 -31.70 -19.73
N GLY A 101 -2.17 -32.82 -19.74
CA GLY A 101 -2.56 -33.51 -20.97
C GLY A 101 -1.35 -33.84 -21.85
N LYS A 102 -1.35 -33.29 -23.08
CA LYS A 102 -0.25 -33.46 -24.06
C LYS A 102 0.84 -32.40 -23.94
N SER A 103 0.64 -31.36 -23.13
CA SER A 103 1.62 -30.30 -22.91
C SER A 103 2.64 -30.74 -21.88
N ARG A 104 3.93 -30.54 -22.19
CA ARG A 104 5.04 -30.85 -21.29
C ARG A 104 6.05 -29.71 -21.29
N PHE A 105 6.40 -29.24 -20.11
CA PHE A 105 7.40 -28.21 -19.89
C PHE A 105 8.46 -28.72 -18.93
N THR A 106 9.69 -28.28 -19.11
CA THR A 106 10.78 -28.58 -18.18
C THR A 106 11.45 -27.28 -17.78
N LEU A 107 11.50 -27.02 -16.47
CA LEU A 107 12.12 -25.83 -15.90
C LEU A 107 13.34 -26.23 -15.08
N SER A 108 14.41 -25.45 -15.18
CA SER A 108 15.55 -25.54 -14.26
C SER A 108 15.13 -25.09 -12.87
N THR A 109 15.64 -25.78 -11.85
CA THR A 109 15.36 -25.52 -10.45
C THR A 109 16.63 -25.13 -9.71
N LEU A 110 16.48 -24.51 -8.54
CA LEU A 110 17.59 -24.35 -7.60
C LEU A 110 17.27 -25.09 -6.29
N PRO A 111 18.29 -25.52 -5.52
CA PRO A 111 18.09 -26.23 -4.25
C PRO A 111 17.24 -25.42 -3.27
N ALA A 112 16.27 -26.07 -2.64
CA ALA A 112 15.36 -25.45 -1.68
C ALA A 112 16.08 -24.97 -0.40
N GLU A 113 17.12 -25.69 0.03
CA GLU A 113 17.98 -25.33 1.17
C GLU A 113 18.68 -23.97 1.03
N ASN A 114 18.88 -23.50 -0.21
CA ASN A 114 19.47 -22.19 -0.49
C ASN A 114 18.42 -21.07 -0.52
N TYR A 115 17.14 -21.41 -0.47
CA TYR A 115 16.08 -20.43 -0.51
C TYR A 115 16.02 -19.68 0.84
N PRO A 116 15.98 -18.34 0.84
CA PRO A 116 16.01 -17.58 2.08
C PRO A 116 14.85 -17.94 3.00
N ALA A 117 15.17 -18.49 4.16
CA ALA A 117 14.20 -18.71 5.21
C ALA A 117 13.88 -17.38 5.89
N PHE A 118 12.59 -17.14 6.14
CA PHE A 118 12.21 -16.11 7.08
C PHE A 118 12.42 -16.64 8.49
N ASP A 119 13.01 -15.83 9.37
CA ASP A 119 13.26 -16.24 10.74
C ASP A 119 11.97 -16.20 11.57
N ALA A 120 11.28 -17.34 11.64
CA ALA A 120 10.09 -17.51 12.44
C ALA A 120 10.35 -17.46 13.96
N SER A 121 11.62 -17.42 14.40
CA SER A 121 12.00 -17.24 15.81
C SER A 121 11.92 -15.77 16.27
N SER A 122 11.53 -14.86 15.37
CA SER A 122 11.06 -13.52 15.70
C SER A 122 10.07 -13.64 16.85
N GLY A 123 10.47 -13.25 18.07
CA GLY A 123 9.65 -13.37 19.26
C GLY A 123 8.45 -12.41 19.16
N PHE A 124 7.42 -12.83 18.43
CA PHE A 124 6.19 -12.08 18.25
C PHE A 124 5.54 -11.95 19.63
N ASP A 125 5.56 -10.74 20.17
CA ASP A 125 5.15 -10.42 21.53
C ASP A 125 3.79 -9.72 21.57
N VAL A 126 3.29 -9.27 20.42
CA VAL A 126 1.98 -8.66 20.27
C VAL A 126 1.20 -9.37 19.18
N VAL A 127 0.01 -9.89 19.55
CA VAL A 127 -0.90 -10.60 18.65
C VAL A 127 -2.31 -10.04 18.81
N PHE A 128 -2.97 -9.71 17.71
CA PHE A 128 -4.35 -9.22 17.70
C PHE A 128 -4.99 -9.41 16.33
N ASP A 129 -6.32 -9.40 16.27
CA ASP A 129 -7.06 -9.51 15.01
C ASP A 129 -7.61 -8.15 14.59
N ILE A 130 -7.51 -7.78 13.31
CA ILE A 130 -8.20 -6.61 12.74
C ILE A 130 -8.99 -7.00 11.50
N ARG A 131 -10.02 -6.21 11.16
CA ARG A 131 -10.76 -6.42 9.91
C ARG A 131 -9.89 -6.06 8.71
N ALA A 132 -9.94 -6.88 7.67
CA ALA A 132 -9.22 -6.67 6.42
C ALA A 132 -9.55 -5.30 5.78
N THR A 133 -10.83 -4.95 5.75
CA THR A 133 -11.34 -3.67 5.24
C THR A 133 -10.80 -2.46 6.00
N MET A 134 -10.59 -2.58 7.32
CA MET A 134 -10.02 -1.52 8.15
C MET A 134 -8.56 -1.25 7.77
N LEU A 135 -7.74 -2.31 7.62
CA LEU A 135 -6.36 -2.13 7.16
C LEU A 135 -6.34 -1.58 5.74
N GLN A 136 -7.13 -2.16 4.83
CA GLN A 136 -7.21 -1.71 3.45
C GLN A 136 -7.51 -0.22 3.37
N ARG A 137 -8.54 0.24 4.08
CA ARG A 137 -8.90 1.67 4.17
C ARG A 137 -7.75 2.52 4.68
N ALA A 138 -7.07 2.08 5.74
CA ALA A 138 -5.92 2.80 6.29
C ALA A 138 -4.77 2.92 5.26
N LEU A 139 -4.49 1.86 4.50
CA LEU A 139 -3.48 1.88 3.44
C LEU A 139 -3.89 2.81 2.30
N ASP A 140 -5.10 2.64 1.75
CA ASP A 140 -5.63 3.41 0.62
C ASP A 140 -5.60 4.91 0.91
N LYS A 141 -6.01 5.30 2.11
CA LYS A 141 -6.07 6.70 2.54
C LYS A 141 -4.69 7.34 2.74
N THR A 142 -3.61 6.59 2.82
CA THR A 142 -2.31 7.15 3.25
C THR A 142 -1.14 6.84 2.33
N LEU A 143 -1.12 5.71 1.64
CA LEU A 143 0.06 5.23 0.89
C LEU A 143 0.61 6.23 -0.14
N PHE A 144 -0.24 7.08 -0.71
CA PHE A 144 0.12 8.04 -1.74
C PHE A 144 1.02 9.17 -1.21
N ALA A 145 1.03 9.40 0.10
CA ALA A 145 1.84 10.41 0.76
C ALA A 145 3.22 9.89 1.22
N MET A 146 3.53 8.60 1.02
CA MET A 146 4.88 8.08 1.29
C MET A 146 5.92 8.73 0.38
N ALA A 147 7.10 9.01 0.92
CA ALA A 147 8.22 9.51 0.15
C ALA A 147 8.71 8.50 -0.90
N GLN A 148 9.39 9.01 -1.93
CA GLN A 148 9.98 8.20 -2.98
C GLN A 148 11.50 8.37 -2.95
N GLN A 149 12.20 7.31 -2.55
CA GLN A 149 13.67 7.28 -2.51
C GLN A 149 14.30 8.42 -1.68
N ASP A 150 13.61 8.84 -0.61
CA ASP A 150 14.12 9.84 0.32
C ASP A 150 15.28 9.27 1.14
N VAL A 151 16.27 10.11 1.42
CA VAL A 151 17.43 9.77 2.27
C VAL A 151 17.00 9.44 3.70
N ARG A 152 15.89 10.03 4.17
CA ARG A 152 15.20 9.70 5.40
C ARG A 152 14.35 8.46 5.14
N TYR A 153 15.00 7.30 5.13
CA TYR A 153 14.40 6.03 4.72
C TYR A 153 13.08 5.68 5.45
N TYR A 154 12.87 6.15 6.68
CA TYR A 154 11.62 5.98 7.44
C TYR A 154 10.40 6.69 6.81
N LEU A 155 10.60 7.72 5.97
CA LEU A 155 9.52 8.37 5.20
C LEU A 155 9.15 7.60 3.93
N ASN A 156 10.01 6.68 3.47
CA ASN A 156 9.69 5.81 2.34
C ASN A 156 8.70 4.71 2.72
N GLY A 157 8.40 4.53 4.00
CA GLY A 157 7.42 3.58 4.52
C GLY A 157 6.15 4.26 5.04
N LEU A 158 5.19 3.42 5.43
CA LEU A 158 3.94 3.84 6.07
C LEU A 158 4.00 3.48 7.55
N MET A 159 3.76 4.46 8.40
CA MET A 159 3.71 4.25 9.85
C MET A 159 2.33 3.72 10.24
N LEU A 160 2.30 2.61 10.97
CA LEU A 160 1.10 2.13 11.66
C LEU A 160 1.31 2.32 13.17
N GLU A 161 0.34 2.93 13.82
CA GLU A 161 0.29 3.11 15.27
C GLU A 161 -0.98 2.46 15.80
N LEU A 162 -0.81 1.65 16.84
CA LEU A 162 -1.87 1.00 17.59
C LEU A 162 -1.80 1.51 19.03
N SER A 163 -2.85 2.19 19.47
CA SER A 163 -2.93 2.77 20.81
C SER A 163 -4.39 2.99 21.18
N GLU A 164 -4.76 2.58 22.40
CA GLU A 164 -6.05 2.92 23.03
C GLU A 164 -7.30 2.56 22.18
N GLY A 165 -7.29 1.41 21.51
CA GLY A 165 -8.40 1.00 20.64
C GLY A 165 -8.51 1.82 19.35
N VAL A 166 -7.40 2.41 18.89
CA VAL A 166 -7.33 3.18 17.65
C VAL A 166 -6.18 2.66 16.79
N LEU A 167 -6.49 2.41 15.52
CA LEU A 167 -5.50 2.20 14.46
C LEU A 167 -5.27 3.51 13.73
N ARG A 168 -4.02 3.95 13.68
CA ARG A 168 -3.60 5.11 12.88
C ARG A 168 -2.61 4.70 11.81
N ALA A 169 -2.89 5.07 10.56
CA ALA A 169 -1.92 5.03 9.49
C ALA A 169 -1.45 6.45 9.17
N VAL A 170 -0.14 6.63 9.02
CA VAL A 170 0.45 7.92 8.66
C VAL A 170 1.53 7.72 7.60
N ALA A 171 1.49 8.56 6.57
CA ALA A 171 2.54 8.65 5.57
C ALA A 171 2.85 10.11 5.26
N SER A 172 4.11 10.42 5.01
CA SER A 172 4.57 11.77 4.69
C SER A 172 5.86 11.73 3.89
N ASP A 173 6.04 12.73 3.04
CA ASP A 173 7.30 13.02 2.32
C ASP A 173 8.01 14.27 2.87
N GLY A 174 7.47 14.86 3.94
CA GLY A 174 7.93 16.12 4.53
C GLY A 174 7.32 17.39 3.90
N HIS A 175 6.65 17.29 2.75
CA HIS A 175 5.90 18.40 2.13
C HIS A 175 4.39 18.24 2.30
N ARG A 176 3.94 17.01 2.46
CA ARG A 176 2.56 16.66 2.77
C ARG A 176 2.50 15.51 3.77
N LEU A 177 1.36 15.36 4.41
CA LEU A 177 1.09 14.28 5.34
C LEU A 177 -0.33 13.78 5.14
N SER A 178 -0.50 12.48 5.10
CA SER A 178 -1.82 11.84 5.14
C SER A 178 -1.96 11.00 6.40
N LEU A 179 -3.10 11.13 7.07
CA LEU A 179 -3.46 10.45 8.31
C LEU A 179 -4.82 9.77 8.11
N CYS A 180 -4.89 8.49 8.42
CA CYS A 180 -6.14 7.76 8.58
C CYS A 180 -6.24 7.27 10.03
N GLU A 181 -7.35 7.56 10.70
CA GLU A 181 -7.62 7.18 12.08
C GLU A 181 -8.95 6.42 12.19
N GLN A 182 -8.90 5.16 12.64
CA GLN A 182 -10.08 4.32 12.77
C GLN A 182 -10.14 3.72 14.18
N SER A 183 -11.33 3.79 14.80
CA SER A 183 -11.60 3.05 16.04
C SER A 183 -11.60 1.55 15.75
N PHE A 184 -10.98 0.80 16.67
CA PHE A 184 -10.74 -0.61 16.54
C PHE A 184 -11.09 -1.31 17.86
N ASP A 185 -11.96 -2.32 17.78
CA ASP A 185 -12.42 -3.13 18.90
C ASP A 185 -11.38 -4.18 19.33
N GLY A 186 -10.10 -3.80 19.44
CA GLY A 186 -9.05 -4.63 20.01
C GLY A 186 -8.83 -4.29 21.48
N ALA A 187 -9.76 -4.74 22.31
CA ALA A 187 -9.82 -4.40 23.73
C ALA A 187 -8.58 -4.80 24.57
N ASP A 188 -7.70 -5.66 24.03
CA ASP A 188 -6.62 -6.29 24.79
C ASP A 188 -5.19 -5.88 24.38
N ILE A 189 -5.00 -4.92 23.45
CA ILE A 189 -3.64 -4.41 23.17
C ILE A 189 -3.19 -3.52 24.33
N GLN A 190 -2.44 -4.09 25.26
CA GLN A 190 -1.79 -3.32 26.31
C GLN A 190 -0.60 -2.54 25.75
N GLY A 191 -0.77 -1.22 25.63
CA GLY A 191 0.31 -0.28 25.38
C GLY A 191 0.35 0.33 23.98
N PHE A 192 1.35 1.17 23.79
CA PHE A 192 1.62 1.89 22.54
C PHE A 192 2.54 1.06 21.65
N ARG A 193 2.10 0.76 20.42
CA ARG A 193 2.96 0.16 19.39
C ARG A 193 2.94 1.02 18.14
N GLN A 194 4.15 1.35 17.67
CA GLN A 194 4.36 2.07 16.42
C GLN A 194 5.36 1.28 15.59
N ILE A 195 5.02 1.03 14.34
CA ILE A 195 5.84 0.33 13.37
C ILE A 195 5.89 1.12 12.06
N ILE A 196 6.91 0.88 11.25
CA ILE A 196 7.03 1.46 9.90
C ILE A 196 7.13 0.31 8.90
N LEU A 197 6.09 0.14 8.10
CA LEU A 197 6.04 -0.86 7.04
C LEU A 197 6.72 -0.32 5.79
N PRO A 198 7.66 -1.05 5.16
CA PRO A 198 8.26 -0.60 3.92
C PRO A 198 7.23 -0.50 2.80
N ARG A 199 7.50 0.40 1.84
CA ARG A 199 6.62 0.68 0.69
C ARG A 199 6.14 -0.58 0.00
N LYS A 200 7.04 -1.54 -0.24
CA LYS A 200 6.69 -2.77 -0.93
C LYS A 200 5.69 -3.58 -0.12
N GLY A 201 5.91 -3.72 1.19
CA GLY A 201 4.97 -4.38 2.08
C GLY A 201 3.59 -3.72 2.06
N VAL A 202 3.53 -2.39 2.06
CA VAL A 202 2.28 -1.63 1.93
C VAL A 202 1.54 -1.98 0.64
N LEU A 203 2.24 -1.95 -0.50
CA LEU A 203 1.63 -2.20 -1.82
C LEU A 203 1.16 -3.66 -1.96
N GLU A 204 1.92 -4.61 -1.42
CA GLU A 204 1.53 -6.02 -1.44
C GLU A 204 0.32 -6.31 -0.54
N LEU A 205 0.24 -5.66 0.63
CA LEU A 205 -0.95 -5.74 1.49
C LEU A 205 -2.16 -5.08 0.83
N GLN A 206 -2.00 -3.90 0.23
CA GLN A 206 -3.09 -3.24 -0.51
C GLN A 206 -3.68 -4.18 -1.58
N ARG A 207 -2.80 -4.83 -2.35
CA ARG A 207 -3.20 -5.79 -3.39
C ARG A 207 -3.86 -7.04 -2.82
N LEU A 208 -3.33 -7.57 -1.71
CA LEU A 208 -3.86 -8.74 -1.02
C LEU A 208 -5.28 -8.49 -0.51
N LEU A 209 -5.56 -7.29 -0.01
CA LEU A 209 -6.83 -6.95 0.64
C LEU A 209 -7.89 -6.38 -0.32
N ALA A 210 -7.54 -6.09 -1.58
CA ALA A 210 -8.36 -5.34 -2.53
C ALA A 210 -9.82 -5.83 -2.69
N ASN A 211 -10.07 -7.13 -2.50
CA ASN A 211 -11.39 -7.76 -2.69
C ASN A 211 -11.87 -8.51 -1.43
N GLU A 212 -11.30 -8.23 -0.28
CA GLU A 212 -11.69 -8.90 0.96
C GLU A 212 -13.00 -8.33 1.52
N SER A 213 -13.78 -9.20 2.14
CA SER A 213 -15.05 -8.83 2.75
C SER A 213 -14.86 -8.16 4.11
N ASN A 214 -15.89 -7.46 4.59
CA ASN A 214 -15.85 -6.81 5.91
C ASN A 214 -15.77 -7.81 7.08
N ASP A 215 -16.16 -9.07 6.85
CA ASP A 215 -16.10 -10.14 7.83
C ASP A 215 -14.73 -10.86 7.86
N THR A 216 -13.86 -10.54 6.90
CA THR A 216 -12.51 -11.10 6.85
C THR A 216 -11.65 -10.52 7.98
N LEU A 217 -11.17 -11.38 8.88
CA LEU A 217 -10.22 -11.02 9.94
C LEU A 217 -8.78 -11.34 9.52
N LEU A 218 -7.86 -10.47 9.95
CA LEU A 218 -6.42 -10.58 9.80
C LEU A 218 -5.79 -10.76 11.17
N THR A 219 -5.06 -11.84 11.39
CA THR A 219 -4.25 -11.98 12.61
C THR A 219 -2.92 -11.28 12.41
N PHE A 220 -2.72 -10.20 13.15
CA PHE A 220 -1.49 -9.42 13.22
C PHE A 220 -0.59 -9.96 14.30
N GLU A 221 0.68 -10.18 13.96
CA GLU A 221 1.70 -10.64 14.88
C GLU A 221 2.93 -9.75 14.68
N LEU A 222 3.30 -9.02 15.73
CA LEU A 222 4.37 -8.04 15.70
C LEU A 222 5.52 -8.49 16.60
N SER A 223 6.74 -8.28 16.11
CA SER A 223 7.96 -8.24 16.92
C SER A 223 8.60 -6.85 16.81
N SER A 224 9.78 -6.65 17.40
CA SER A 224 10.53 -5.40 17.30
C SER A 224 10.91 -5.02 15.86
N ASN A 225 11.05 -5.98 14.96
CA ASN A 225 11.62 -5.81 13.63
C ASN A 225 10.82 -6.48 12.50
N ASN A 226 9.76 -7.22 12.83
CA ASN A 226 8.98 -7.97 11.85
C ASN A 226 7.48 -7.83 12.10
N LEU A 227 6.74 -7.86 11.01
CA LEU A 227 5.29 -8.02 10.97
C LEU A 227 4.97 -9.34 10.28
N ARG A 228 4.12 -10.15 10.89
CA ARG A 228 3.42 -11.27 10.25
C ARG A 228 1.92 -10.98 10.25
N ILE A 229 1.29 -11.17 9.10
CA ILE A 229 -0.16 -11.11 8.94
C ILE A 229 -0.63 -12.45 8.40
N THR A 230 -1.56 -13.08 9.12
CA THR A 230 -2.23 -14.30 8.66
C THR A 230 -3.64 -13.96 8.19
N LEU A 231 -3.94 -14.33 6.94
CA LEU A 231 -5.24 -14.18 6.30
C LEU A 231 -5.67 -15.54 5.74
N GLY A 232 -6.52 -16.25 6.50
CA GLY A 232 -6.97 -17.59 6.13
C GLY A 232 -5.80 -18.57 5.91
N HIS A 233 -5.49 -18.86 4.65
CA HIS A 233 -4.41 -19.79 4.24
C HIS A 233 -3.19 -19.07 3.65
N ILE A 234 -3.15 -17.75 3.79
CA ILE A 234 -2.09 -16.85 3.33
C ILE A 234 -1.36 -16.29 4.54
N ILE A 235 -0.04 -16.28 4.47
CA ILE A 235 0.82 -15.66 5.47
C ILE A 235 1.69 -14.63 4.76
N PHE A 236 1.54 -13.38 5.17
CA PHE A 236 2.37 -12.26 4.75
C PHE A 236 3.38 -11.94 5.84
N PHE A 237 4.60 -11.65 5.44
CA PHE A 237 5.68 -11.21 6.31
C PHE A 237 6.35 -9.97 5.73
N ALA A 238 6.72 -9.04 6.59
CA ALA A 238 7.55 -7.90 6.23
C ALA A 238 8.56 -7.60 7.34
N LYS A 239 9.80 -7.29 6.92
CA LYS A 239 10.76 -6.62 7.79
C LYS A 239 10.35 -5.16 7.96
N LEU A 240 10.30 -4.71 9.20
CA LEU A 240 9.98 -3.33 9.54
C LEU A 240 11.20 -2.44 9.29
N ILE A 241 10.93 -1.18 8.93
CA ILE A 241 11.98 -0.17 8.84
C ILE A 241 12.36 0.25 10.27
N ASP A 242 13.62 0.03 10.64
CA ASP A 242 14.17 0.51 11.91
C ASP A 242 14.42 2.01 11.84
N GLY A 243 13.50 2.81 12.39
CA GLY A 243 13.62 4.25 12.41
C GLY A 243 12.52 4.91 13.24
N ARG A 244 12.73 6.18 13.59
CA ARG A 244 11.74 6.97 14.31
C ARG A 244 10.94 7.82 13.34
N PHE A 245 9.66 7.49 13.17
CA PHE A 245 8.76 8.33 12.37
C PHE A 245 8.58 9.71 13.05
N PRO A 246 8.54 10.82 12.30
CA PRO A 246 8.30 12.13 12.87
C PRO A 246 7.00 12.21 13.66
N ASP A 247 6.98 13.01 14.73
CA ASP A 247 5.77 13.24 15.53
C ASP A 247 4.76 14.08 14.75
N TYR A 248 3.89 13.41 13.99
CA TYR A 248 2.89 14.02 13.11
C TYR A 248 1.90 14.92 13.86
N ARG A 249 1.71 14.70 15.17
CA ARG A 249 0.81 15.53 15.99
C ARG A 249 1.28 16.98 16.08
N ARG A 250 2.58 17.23 15.87
CA ARG A 250 3.16 18.58 15.89
C ARG A 250 2.85 19.40 14.65
N VAL A 251 2.50 18.76 13.54
CA VAL A 251 2.15 19.46 12.28
C VAL A 251 0.64 19.64 12.11
N LEU A 252 -0.18 18.98 12.94
CA LEU A 252 -1.62 19.21 12.98
C LEU A 252 -1.91 20.59 13.60
N PRO A 253 -2.60 21.49 12.88
CA PRO A 253 -2.94 22.79 13.43
C PRO A 253 -3.92 22.64 14.59
N LYS A 254 -3.70 23.43 15.65
CA LYS A 254 -4.57 23.46 16.84
C LYS A 254 -5.77 24.38 16.68
N GLU A 255 -5.63 25.41 15.86
CA GLU A 255 -6.64 26.42 15.60
C GLU A 255 -6.86 26.55 14.09
N ILE A 256 -8.11 26.68 13.69
CA ILE A 256 -8.52 26.92 12.31
C ILE A 256 -9.15 28.30 12.25
N LYS A 257 -8.59 29.20 11.43
CA LYS A 257 -9.12 30.56 11.26
C LYS A 257 -10.18 30.61 10.17
N TRP A 258 -9.95 29.87 9.09
CA TRP A 258 -10.82 29.91 7.92
C TRP A 258 -11.13 28.50 7.44
N LEU A 259 -12.35 28.35 6.95
CA LEU A 259 -12.87 27.10 6.42
C LEU A 259 -13.49 27.42 5.07
N LEU A 260 -13.17 26.59 4.08
CA LEU A 260 -13.83 26.57 2.79
C LEU A 260 -14.45 25.19 2.60
N LYS A 261 -15.76 25.15 2.38
CA LYS A 261 -16.50 23.95 1.99
C LYS A 261 -16.78 24.01 0.50
N ILE A 262 -16.49 22.94 -0.23
CA ILE A 262 -16.58 22.93 -1.69
C ILE A 262 -16.92 21.54 -2.23
N ASP A 263 -17.67 21.47 -3.32
CA ASP A 263 -17.92 20.23 -4.05
C ASP A 263 -16.61 19.63 -4.58
N ARG A 264 -16.39 18.34 -4.29
CA ARG A 264 -15.18 17.60 -4.60
C ARG A 264 -14.91 17.52 -6.10
N GLN A 265 -15.94 17.32 -6.92
CA GLN A 265 -15.77 17.20 -8.38
C GLN A 265 -15.50 18.55 -9.04
N VAL A 266 -16.13 19.61 -8.55
CA VAL A 266 -15.90 20.98 -9.01
C VAL A 266 -14.44 21.37 -8.79
N ILE A 267 -13.93 21.26 -7.56
CA ILE A 267 -12.55 21.63 -7.24
C ILE A 267 -11.53 20.71 -7.93
N LYS A 268 -11.80 19.40 -8.01
CA LYS A 268 -10.96 18.44 -8.75
C LYS A 268 -10.81 18.85 -10.21
N SER A 269 -11.92 19.18 -10.87
CA SER A 269 -11.92 19.53 -12.28
C SER A 269 -11.18 20.83 -12.54
N ALA A 270 -11.38 21.85 -11.69
CA ALA A 270 -10.68 23.12 -11.78
C ALA A 270 -9.16 22.96 -11.56
N LEU A 271 -8.74 22.25 -10.52
CA LEU A 271 -7.32 21.96 -10.27
C LEU A 271 -6.70 21.16 -11.41
N THR A 272 -7.44 20.20 -11.99
CA THR A 272 -6.96 19.43 -13.14
C THR A 272 -6.70 20.34 -14.34
N ARG A 273 -7.61 21.27 -14.66
CA ARG A 273 -7.43 22.23 -15.77
C ARG A 273 -6.27 23.18 -15.51
N VAL A 274 -6.20 23.78 -14.32
CA VAL A 274 -5.12 24.72 -13.94
C VAL A 274 -3.75 24.02 -13.92
N SER A 275 -3.71 22.74 -13.56
CA SER A 275 -2.45 21.97 -13.54
C SER A 275 -1.79 21.79 -14.91
N ILE A 276 -2.54 21.93 -16.01
CA ILE A 276 -2.03 21.77 -17.39
C ILE A 276 -0.93 22.80 -17.69
N LEU A 277 -1.09 24.03 -17.20
CA LEU A 277 -0.12 25.12 -17.39
C LEU A 277 0.71 25.40 -16.12
N SER A 278 0.75 24.45 -15.18
CA SER A 278 1.67 24.53 -14.04
C SER A 278 3.08 24.10 -14.44
N ASN A 279 4.09 24.64 -13.76
CA ASN A 279 5.47 24.23 -13.96
C ASN A 279 5.63 22.70 -13.75
N ASP A 280 6.24 21.99 -14.70
CA ASP A 280 6.37 20.53 -14.63
C ASP A 280 7.17 20.01 -13.42
N LYS A 281 8.11 20.80 -12.91
CA LYS A 281 8.97 20.43 -11.77
C LYS A 281 8.32 20.75 -10.43
N PHE A 282 7.80 21.96 -10.26
CA PHE A 282 7.27 22.42 -8.97
C PHE A 282 5.76 22.18 -8.83
N ARG A 283 5.04 22.07 -9.95
CA ARG A 283 3.58 21.88 -10.02
C ARG A 283 2.83 22.90 -9.16
N GLY A 284 3.35 24.13 -9.09
CA GLY A 284 2.83 25.16 -8.21
C GLY A 284 1.60 25.86 -8.76
N ILE A 285 0.60 26.09 -7.91
CA ILE A 285 -0.56 26.94 -8.17
C ILE A 285 -0.77 27.93 -7.03
N HIS A 286 -1.29 29.12 -7.37
CA HIS A 286 -1.78 30.09 -6.41
C HIS A 286 -3.26 29.88 -6.18
N LEU A 287 -3.63 29.77 -4.90
CA LEU A 287 -4.99 29.74 -4.42
C LEU A 287 -5.30 31.07 -3.74
N ALA A 288 -6.19 31.86 -4.32
CA ALA A 288 -6.68 33.11 -3.73
C ALA A 288 -8.14 32.95 -3.33
N LEU A 289 -8.45 33.26 -2.07
CA LEU A 289 -9.79 33.15 -1.51
C LEU A 289 -10.28 34.56 -1.15
N GLU A 290 -11.40 34.94 -1.73
CA GLU A 290 -12.06 36.24 -1.60
C GLU A 290 -13.54 36.02 -1.26
N GLN A 291 -14.27 37.11 -0.97
CA GLN A 291 -15.68 37.01 -0.60
C GLN A 291 -16.48 36.32 -1.71
N ASN A 292 -17.04 35.17 -1.39
CA ASN A 292 -17.77 34.27 -2.28
C ASN A 292 -17.03 33.75 -3.52
N GLN A 293 -15.69 33.85 -3.57
CA GLN A 293 -14.92 33.46 -4.74
C GLN A 293 -13.61 32.76 -4.36
N LEU A 294 -13.35 31.62 -5.00
CA LEU A 294 -12.06 30.95 -5.04
C LEU A 294 -11.45 31.12 -6.43
N ARG A 295 -10.27 31.73 -6.50
CA ARG A 295 -9.48 31.89 -7.72
C ARG A 295 -8.25 30.99 -7.68
N LEU A 296 -8.04 30.21 -8.74
CA LEU A 296 -6.88 29.34 -8.91
C LEU A 296 -6.06 29.83 -10.11
N VAL A 297 -4.76 30.03 -9.92
CA VAL A 297 -3.85 30.52 -10.97
C VAL A 297 -2.62 29.62 -11.07
N ALA A 298 -2.24 29.25 -12.29
CA ALA A 298 -0.96 28.63 -12.59
C ALA A 298 -0.23 29.39 -13.69
N GLN A 299 1.09 29.44 -13.59
CA GLN A 299 1.96 29.98 -14.63
C GLN A 299 3.15 29.04 -14.83
N ASN A 300 3.61 28.92 -16.08
CA ASN A 300 4.82 28.17 -16.42
C ASN A 300 5.97 29.10 -16.86
N PRO A 301 7.22 28.58 -16.99
CA PRO A 301 8.37 29.37 -17.43
C PRO A 301 8.21 30.02 -18.83
N GLU A 302 7.32 29.48 -19.65
CA GLU A 302 6.97 29.98 -20.98
C GLU A 302 5.99 31.16 -20.94
N HIS A 303 5.64 31.63 -19.73
CA HIS A 303 4.66 32.70 -19.48
C HIS A 303 3.23 32.37 -19.95
N GLU A 304 2.89 31.09 -20.09
CA GLU A 304 1.52 30.64 -20.27
C GLU A 304 0.81 30.63 -18.92
N GLU A 305 -0.48 30.99 -18.92
CA GLU A 305 -1.26 31.16 -17.70
C GLU A 305 -2.59 30.41 -17.80
N ALA A 306 -2.97 29.72 -16.72
CA ALA A 306 -4.31 29.20 -16.51
C ALA A 306 -4.94 29.90 -15.30
N GLN A 307 -6.19 30.34 -15.47
CA GLN A 307 -6.99 30.89 -14.39
C GLN A 307 -8.36 30.21 -14.35
N GLU A 308 -8.78 29.81 -13.15
CA GLU A 308 -10.14 29.32 -12.87
C GLU A 308 -10.74 30.12 -11.71
N GLU A 309 -12.03 30.43 -11.82
CA GLU A 309 -12.81 31.05 -10.75
C GLU A 309 -13.97 30.13 -10.39
N ILE A 310 -14.16 29.89 -9.10
CA ILE A 310 -15.21 29.04 -8.55
C ILE A 310 -16.01 29.86 -7.55
N GLU A 311 -17.33 29.89 -7.72
CA GLU A 311 -18.24 30.46 -6.73
C GLU A 311 -18.30 29.54 -5.51
N VAL A 312 -18.06 30.11 -4.33
CA VAL A 312 -17.97 29.38 -3.06
C VAL A 312 -18.66 30.17 -1.95
N GLU A 313 -19.04 29.51 -0.86
CA GLU A 313 -19.49 30.20 0.34
C GLU A 313 -18.28 30.53 1.23
N TYR A 314 -17.77 31.77 1.12
CA TYR A 314 -16.66 32.24 1.95
C TYR A 314 -16.86 33.69 2.40
N SER A 315 -16.79 33.92 3.70
CA SER A 315 -16.96 35.23 4.33
C SER A 315 -15.77 35.65 5.22
N GLY A 316 -14.62 34.98 5.06
CA GLY A 316 -13.42 35.27 5.84
C GLY A 316 -12.57 36.41 5.25
N LYS A 317 -11.39 36.64 5.84
CA LYS A 317 -10.43 37.64 5.36
C LYS A 317 -9.82 37.16 4.02
N PRO A 318 -9.75 38.01 2.97
CA PRO A 318 -9.07 37.64 1.75
C PRO A 318 -7.60 37.26 1.98
N PHE A 319 -7.16 36.17 1.36
CA PHE A 319 -5.76 35.75 1.38
C PHE A 319 -5.38 34.96 0.12
N SER A 320 -4.08 34.81 -0.12
CA SER A 320 -3.54 34.02 -1.22
C SER A 320 -2.35 33.19 -0.74
N VAL A 321 -2.29 31.93 -1.17
CA VAL A 321 -1.27 30.96 -0.76
C VAL A 321 -0.92 30.03 -1.93
N GLY A 322 0.34 29.62 -2.00
CA GLY A 322 0.84 28.71 -3.01
C GLY A 322 0.84 27.26 -2.57
N PHE A 323 0.38 26.34 -3.42
CA PHE A 323 0.44 24.90 -3.17
C PHE A 323 0.92 24.13 -4.40
N ASN A 324 1.44 22.93 -4.15
CA ASN A 324 1.65 21.95 -5.22
C ASN A 324 0.29 21.32 -5.59
N VAL A 325 -0.15 21.49 -6.84
CA VAL A 325 -1.45 21.01 -7.31
C VAL A 325 -1.57 19.50 -7.30
N SER A 326 -0.49 18.76 -7.55
CA SER A 326 -0.49 17.29 -7.49
C SER A 326 -0.83 16.82 -6.08
N TYR A 327 -0.35 17.51 -5.05
CA TYR A 327 -0.63 17.15 -3.66
C TYR A 327 -2.09 17.41 -3.29
N LEU A 328 -2.67 18.53 -3.78
CA LEU A 328 -4.09 18.81 -3.60
C LEU A 328 -4.95 17.76 -4.32
N LEU A 329 -4.63 17.45 -5.57
CA LEU A 329 -5.33 16.42 -6.35
C LEU A 329 -5.27 15.05 -5.70
N ASP A 330 -4.13 14.66 -5.14
CA ASP A 330 -3.99 13.39 -4.41
C ASP A 330 -4.91 13.33 -3.19
N ALA A 331 -5.01 14.42 -2.41
CA ALA A 331 -5.94 14.50 -1.29
C ALA A 331 -7.41 14.36 -1.74
N ILE A 332 -7.78 15.10 -2.78
CA ILE A 332 -9.15 15.15 -3.31
C ILE A 332 -9.56 13.81 -3.91
N ASN A 333 -8.64 13.12 -4.60
CA ASN A 333 -8.87 11.80 -5.18
C ASN A 333 -9.10 10.73 -4.10
N ASN A 334 -8.58 10.94 -2.89
CA ASN A 334 -8.69 10.01 -1.78
C ASN A 334 -9.71 10.45 -0.71
N ALA A 335 -10.40 11.57 -0.87
CA ALA A 335 -11.56 11.93 -0.05
C ALA A 335 -12.80 11.14 -0.50
N ASP A 336 -13.73 10.83 0.40
CA ASP A 336 -14.94 10.03 0.09
C ASP A 336 -16.18 10.89 -0.18
N SER A 337 -16.30 11.98 0.56
CA SER A 337 -17.49 12.83 0.63
C SER A 337 -17.72 13.58 -0.69
N ALA A 338 -18.98 13.92 -0.97
CA ALA A 338 -19.32 14.76 -2.11
C ALA A 338 -18.75 16.18 -1.96
N GLU A 339 -18.76 16.70 -0.74
CA GLU A 339 -18.15 17.97 -0.37
C GLU A 339 -16.92 17.75 0.52
N ILE A 340 -15.92 18.62 0.42
CA ILE A 340 -14.70 18.54 1.22
C ILE A 340 -14.41 19.88 1.89
N LEU A 341 -13.67 19.82 3.00
CA LEU A 341 -13.27 20.99 3.77
C LEU A 341 -11.79 21.29 3.54
N PHE A 342 -11.50 22.53 3.18
CA PHE A 342 -10.17 23.13 3.25
C PHE A 342 -10.13 24.00 4.49
N LEU A 343 -9.26 23.63 5.43
CA LEU A 343 -9.09 24.31 6.71
C LEU A 343 -7.75 25.02 6.73
N PHE A 344 -7.78 26.30 7.02
CA PHE A 344 -6.60 27.16 7.03
C PHE A 344 -6.35 27.69 8.46
N PRO A 345 -5.23 27.34 9.09
CA PRO A 345 -4.83 27.89 10.39
C PRO A 345 -4.40 29.37 10.29
N ASP A 346 -3.89 29.78 9.12
CA ASP A 346 -3.56 31.17 8.77
C ASP A 346 -3.30 31.30 7.26
N ASP A 347 -2.78 32.45 6.82
CA ASP A 347 -2.61 32.84 5.42
C ASP A 347 -1.23 32.46 4.83
N ALA A 348 -0.37 31.76 5.58
CA ALA A 348 1.00 31.48 5.15
C ALA A 348 1.53 30.07 5.48
N HIS A 349 0.76 29.23 6.16
CA HIS A 349 1.19 27.89 6.59
C HIS A 349 0.44 26.80 5.80
N SER A 350 0.08 25.72 6.48
CA SER A 350 -0.49 24.53 5.88
C SER A 350 -1.97 24.69 5.56
N CYS A 351 -2.45 23.87 4.63
CA CYS A 351 -3.88 23.60 4.50
C CYS A 351 -4.15 22.18 5.00
N VAL A 352 -5.23 22.02 5.78
CA VAL A 352 -5.76 20.70 6.12
C VAL A 352 -6.98 20.42 5.25
N ILE A 353 -6.94 19.30 4.54
CA ILE A 353 -8.06 18.80 3.74
C ILE A 353 -8.67 17.61 4.48
N GLN A 354 -9.98 17.65 4.69
CA GLN A 354 -10.73 16.56 5.32
C GLN A 354 -12.12 16.42 4.72
N ASP A 355 -12.69 15.23 4.90
CA ASP A 355 -14.05 14.88 4.52
C ASP A 355 -15.10 15.60 5.42
N THR A 356 -16.30 15.86 4.89
CA THR A 356 -17.41 16.45 5.67
C THR A 356 -18.23 15.41 6.43
N GLU A 357 -18.30 14.18 5.93
CA GLU A 357 -19.14 13.11 6.49
C GLU A 357 -18.30 12.06 7.22
N VAL A 358 -17.18 11.64 6.61
CA VAL A 358 -16.33 10.56 7.12
C VAL A 358 -15.05 11.13 7.74
N HIS A 359 -14.96 11.15 9.06
CA HIS A 359 -13.95 11.93 9.79
C HIS A 359 -12.65 11.18 10.07
N ASP A 360 -12.41 10.05 9.40
CA ASP A 360 -11.21 9.23 9.60
C ASP A 360 -10.02 9.67 8.75
N PHE A 361 -10.21 10.52 7.75
CA PHE A 361 -9.17 10.97 6.83
C PHE A 361 -8.82 12.44 7.05
N LYS A 362 -7.52 12.71 7.21
CA LYS A 362 -6.96 14.07 7.27
C LYS A 362 -5.71 14.14 6.42
N PHE A 363 -5.64 15.17 5.59
CA PHE A 363 -4.48 15.45 4.76
C PHE A 363 -3.94 16.85 5.06
N ILE A 364 -2.63 16.99 5.15
CA ILE A 364 -1.95 18.26 5.39
C ILE A 364 -1.05 18.51 4.18
N VAL A 365 -1.11 19.71 3.62
CA VAL A 365 -0.18 20.17 2.58
C VAL A 365 0.54 21.42 3.05
N MET A 366 1.86 21.41 2.90
CA MET A 366 2.69 22.57 3.18
C MET A 366 2.66 23.53 1.98
N PRO A 367 2.71 24.85 2.22
CA PRO A 367 2.71 25.82 1.15
C PRO A 367 4.06 25.82 0.44
N ILE A 368 4.04 26.20 -0.83
CA ILE A 368 5.26 26.52 -1.59
C ILE A 368 5.43 28.03 -1.65
N ARG A 369 6.69 28.48 -1.59
CA ARG A 369 7.03 29.87 -1.89
C ARG A 369 7.44 29.93 -3.36
N PHE A 370 6.75 30.76 -4.12
CA PHE A 370 7.05 31.05 -5.52
C PHE A 370 8.22 32.01 -5.66
#